data_AF-A0A946H1I8-F1
#
_entry.id   AF-A0A946H1I8-F1
#
_cell.length_a   1.000
_cell.length_b   1.000
_cell.length_c   1.000
_cell.angle_alpha   90.00
_cell.angle_beta   90.00
_cell.angle_gamma   90.00
#
_symmetry.space_group_name_H-M   'P 1'
#
loop_
_entity.id
_entity.type
_entity.pdbx_description
1 polymer ?
#
loop_
_entity_poly.entity_id
_entity_poly.type
_entity_poly.pdbx_seq_one_letter_code
_entity_poly.pdbx_strand_id
1 'polypeptide(L)'
;MVATLALCNDIDFADWDTYRAAHHELREEFGIDAEDSFWLFDPAGSDMALFKSSLNEKGPRHDELLADIQIGRLNILHAAGNFDFATTDQRPTRRMIADGLDYLAEHARVPEVWTNHGDTGNLQNIGWPGCTYQCGDNPAADSYVLDLLLQHGVRYFWTDRDTTNDFVESPIVHSEQTRAGYHIDCFTRYRGALKKAPDAETLFQQLTDENLDQLIDEENSVVVYQHWCVHRETDGRPVCAGRPVFPENSWRSLKRLSEYRDHGKVVISRVADLLETCMPEKA
;
A
#
# COMPACT_ATOMS: atom_id res chain seq x y z
N MET A 1 16.96 16.79 9.23
CA MET A 1 15.91 15.79 9.51
C MET A 1 16.60 14.43 9.57
N VAL A 2 16.14 13.46 10.35
CA VAL A 2 16.79 12.12 10.30
C VAL A 2 16.27 11.40 9.05
N ALA A 3 17.17 10.78 8.29
CA ALA A 3 16.79 9.98 7.12
C ALA A 3 15.75 8.92 7.50
N THR A 4 14.58 8.96 6.86
CA THR A 4 13.43 8.13 7.26
C THR A 4 12.89 7.33 6.08
N LEU A 5 12.66 6.04 6.28
CA LEU A 5 12.15 5.14 5.26
C LEU A 5 10.89 4.45 5.78
N ALA A 6 9.83 4.45 4.98
CA ALA A 6 8.70 3.57 5.20
C ALA A 6 8.74 2.44 4.17
N LEU A 7 8.53 1.20 4.63
CA LEU A 7 8.52 0.01 3.78
C LEU A 7 7.11 -0.59 3.81
N CYS A 8 6.43 -0.58 2.67
CA CYS A 8 5.06 -1.07 2.57
C CYS A 8 4.80 -1.96 1.36
N ASN A 9 3.80 -2.83 1.46
CA ASN A 9 3.45 -3.78 0.41
C ASN A 9 2.00 -3.67 -0.04
N ASP A 10 1.79 -3.72 -1.36
CA ASP A 10 0.48 -3.97 -1.94
C ASP A 10 0.28 -5.47 -2.12
N ILE A 11 -0.84 -5.97 -1.60
CA ILE A 11 -1.14 -7.41 -1.43
C ILE A 11 -1.57 -8.12 -2.72
N ASP A 12 -1.33 -7.51 -3.87
CA ASP A 12 -1.59 -8.15 -5.16
C ASP A 12 -0.91 -9.51 -5.26
N PHE A 13 -1.68 -10.49 -5.70
CA PHE A 13 -1.26 -11.90 -5.82
C PHE A 13 -0.75 -12.54 -4.52
N ALA A 14 -0.98 -11.92 -3.36
CA ALA A 14 -0.62 -12.48 -2.08
C ALA A 14 -1.66 -13.51 -1.59
N ASP A 15 -1.18 -14.55 -0.92
CA ASP A 15 -1.99 -15.40 -0.06
C ASP A 15 -1.57 -15.24 1.41
N TRP A 16 -2.40 -15.76 2.30
CA TRP A 16 -2.18 -15.63 3.74
C TRP A 16 -0.87 -16.24 4.21
N ASP A 17 -0.52 -17.43 3.69
CA ASP A 17 0.66 -18.17 4.15
C ASP A 17 1.96 -17.47 3.73
N THR A 18 1.96 -16.84 2.56
CA THR A 18 3.08 -16.05 2.03
C THR A 18 3.21 -14.72 2.76
N TYR A 19 2.09 -14.00 2.96
CA TYR A 19 2.04 -12.80 3.79
C TYR A 19 2.61 -13.04 5.18
N ARG A 20 2.13 -14.09 5.87
CA ARG A 20 2.57 -14.46 7.22
C ARG A 20 4.06 -14.74 7.30
N ALA A 21 4.62 -15.29 6.24
CA ALA A 21 6.02 -15.60 6.19
C ALA A 21 6.92 -14.44 5.83
N ALA A 22 6.50 -13.60 4.90
CA ALA A 22 7.21 -12.35 4.63
C ALA A 22 7.35 -11.56 5.94
N HIS A 23 6.25 -11.46 6.71
CA HIS A 23 6.24 -10.82 8.03
C HIS A 23 7.12 -11.50 9.07
N HIS A 24 7.08 -12.84 9.11
CA HIS A 24 7.95 -13.57 10.02
C HIS A 24 9.42 -13.31 9.69
N GLU A 25 9.83 -13.39 8.42
CA GLU A 25 11.19 -13.10 7.98
C GLU A 25 11.57 -11.64 8.28
N LEU A 26 10.74 -10.66 7.89
CA LEU A 26 10.95 -9.22 8.16
C LEU A 26 11.12 -8.91 9.64
N ARG A 27 10.28 -9.48 10.50
CA ARG A 27 10.31 -9.18 11.93
C ARG A 27 11.39 -9.94 12.67
N GLU A 28 11.45 -11.26 12.53
CA GLU A 28 12.32 -12.09 13.37
C GLU A 28 13.79 -12.00 12.95
N GLU A 29 14.07 -11.81 11.67
CA GLU A 29 15.45 -11.82 11.14
C GLU A 29 16.02 -10.41 11.01
N PHE A 30 15.15 -9.42 10.75
CA PHE A 30 15.57 -8.05 10.46
C PHE A 30 15.05 -7.02 11.48
N GLY A 31 14.10 -7.39 12.35
CA GLY A 31 13.46 -6.45 13.28
C GLY A 31 12.66 -5.34 12.57
N ILE A 32 12.23 -5.58 11.33
CA ILE A 32 11.48 -4.62 10.51
C ILE A 32 9.99 -4.89 10.71
N ASP A 33 9.27 -3.91 11.28
CA ASP A 33 7.80 -3.93 11.39
C ASP A 33 7.21 -3.26 10.15
N ALA A 34 7.18 -3.98 9.04
CA ALA A 34 6.66 -3.48 7.77
C ALA A 34 5.12 -3.42 7.78
N GLU A 35 4.53 -2.63 6.89
CA GLU A 35 3.07 -2.54 6.75
C GLU A 35 2.59 -3.12 5.42
N ASP A 36 1.47 -3.81 5.45
CA ASP A 36 0.78 -4.27 4.25
C ASP A 36 -0.55 -3.55 4.08
N SER A 37 -1.00 -3.51 2.84
CA SER A 37 -2.37 -3.15 2.52
C SER A 37 -3.30 -4.36 2.58
N PHE A 38 -4.61 -4.11 2.48
CA PHE A 38 -5.62 -5.16 2.36
C PHE A 38 -6.81 -4.65 1.56
N TRP A 39 -7.63 -5.58 1.07
CA TRP A 39 -8.89 -5.28 0.41
C TRP A 39 -10.05 -5.28 1.42
N LEU A 40 -10.93 -4.27 1.36
CA LEU A 40 -12.23 -4.39 2.02
C LEU A 40 -13.06 -5.51 1.39
N PHE A 41 -13.10 -5.55 0.06
CA PHE A 41 -13.91 -6.48 -0.72
C PHE A 41 -13.10 -7.13 -1.83
N ASP A 42 -13.28 -8.44 -2.03
CA ASP A 42 -12.85 -9.12 -3.24
C ASP A 42 -13.88 -10.21 -3.59
N PRO A 43 -14.75 -9.97 -4.59
CA PRO A 43 -15.76 -10.95 -5.01
C PRO A 43 -15.18 -12.30 -5.43
N ALA A 44 -13.92 -12.35 -5.90
CA ALA A 44 -13.26 -13.62 -6.23
C ALA A 44 -12.83 -14.40 -4.97
N GLY A 45 -12.75 -13.72 -3.82
CA GLY A 45 -12.53 -14.30 -2.51
C GLY A 45 -11.07 -14.63 -2.21
N SER A 46 -10.16 -13.68 -2.46
CA SER A 46 -8.77 -13.79 -2.01
C SER A 46 -8.63 -13.81 -0.48
N ASP A 47 -7.51 -14.37 -0.03
CA ASP A 47 -7.15 -14.46 1.39
C ASP A 47 -6.89 -13.09 2.03
N MET A 48 -6.62 -12.04 1.23
CA MET A 48 -6.27 -10.70 1.71
C MET A 48 -7.45 -9.71 1.66
N ALA A 49 -8.68 -10.21 1.52
CA ALA A 49 -9.90 -9.43 1.59
C ALA A 49 -10.73 -9.72 2.84
N LEU A 50 -11.24 -8.68 3.51
CA LEU A 50 -12.12 -8.85 4.68
C LEU A 50 -13.47 -9.47 4.31
N PHE A 51 -13.99 -9.10 3.16
CA PHE A 51 -15.28 -9.56 2.65
C PHE A 51 -15.15 -9.96 1.19
N LYS A 52 -16.10 -10.77 0.72
CA LYS A 52 -16.28 -11.04 -0.70
C LYS A 52 -17.09 -9.92 -1.33
N SER A 53 -18.39 -10.16 -1.50
CA SER A 53 -19.31 -9.27 -2.20
C SER A 53 -20.17 -8.42 -1.27
N SER A 54 -20.22 -8.72 0.04
CA SER A 54 -21.00 -8.00 1.04
C SER A 54 -20.54 -8.35 2.47
N LEU A 55 -21.01 -7.59 3.48
CA LEU A 55 -20.72 -7.89 4.90
C LEU A 55 -21.23 -9.27 5.36
N ASN A 56 -22.20 -9.85 4.66
CA ASN A 56 -22.72 -11.19 4.98
C ASN A 56 -21.81 -12.32 4.47
N GLU A 57 -20.84 -11.99 3.62
CA GLU A 57 -19.94 -12.93 2.98
C GLU A 57 -18.50 -12.58 3.39
N LYS A 58 -18.09 -13.04 4.57
CA LYS A 58 -16.71 -12.89 5.04
C LYS A 58 -15.71 -13.49 4.04
N GLY A 59 -14.56 -12.82 3.91
CA GLY A 59 -13.41 -13.37 3.21
C GLY A 59 -12.83 -14.58 3.94
N PRO A 60 -11.97 -15.39 3.27
CA PRO A 60 -11.44 -16.63 3.82
C PRO A 60 -10.70 -16.47 5.15
N ARG A 61 -10.07 -15.32 5.39
CA ARG A 61 -9.22 -15.01 6.55
C ARG A 61 -9.72 -13.82 7.36
N HIS A 62 -11.03 -13.58 7.34
CA HIS A 62 -11.62 -12.37 7.90
C HIS A 62 -11.18 -12.07 9.35
N ASP A 63 -11.26 -13.06 10.24
CA ASP A 63 -10.97 -12.84 11.66
C ASP A 63 -9.46 -12.59 11.87
N GLU A 64 -8.60 -13.26 11.10
CA GLU A 64 -7.15 -13.06 11.15
C GLU A 64 -6.71 -11.70 10.58
N LEU A 65 -7.28 -11.28 9.45
CA LEU A 65 -7.05 -9.94 8.88
C LEU A 65 -7.49 -8.86 9.85
N LEU A 66 -8.67 -9.01 10.48
CA LEU A 66 -9.18 -8.05 11.45
C LEU A 66 -8.22 -7.89 12.65
N ALA A 67 -7.65 -8.99 13.14
CA ALA A 67 -6.64 -8.95 14.20
C ALA A 67 -5.36 -8.22 13.76
N ASP A 68 -4.88 -8.45 12.53
CA ASP A 68 -3.69 -7.79 11.99
C ASP A 68 -3.92 -6.30 11.67
N ILE A 69 -5.17 -5.90 11.36
CA ILE A 69 -5.58 -4.49 11.25
C ILE A 69 -5.57 -3.79 12.61
N GLN A 70 -6.08 -4.46 13.66
CA GLN A 70 -6.14 -3.90 15.02
C GLN A 70 -4.76 -3.57 15.60
N ILE A 71 -3.76 -4.43 15.36
CA ILE A 71 -2.37 -4.18 15.81
C ILE A 71 -1.59 -3.29 14.86
N GLY A 72 -2.16 -3.03 13.68
CA GLY A 72 -1.60 -2.12 12.70
C GLY A 72 -0.54 -2.70 11.77
N ARG A 73 -0.55 -4.02 11.58
CA ARG A 73 0.26 -4.69 10.56
C ARG A 73 -0.35 -4.54 9.18
N LEU A 74 -1.68 -4.58 9.10
CA LEU A 74 -2.46 -4.23 7.91
C LEU A 74 -3.01 -2.81 8.11
N ASN A 75 -2.41 -1.83 7.45
CA ASN A 75 -2.65 -0.42 7.75
C ASN A 75 -2.75 0.48 6.51
N ILE A 76 -3.13 -0.10 5.37
CA ILE A 76 -3.32 0.62 4.12
C ILE A 76 -4.57 0.04 3.45
N LEU A 77 -5.52 0.89 3.05
CA LEU A 77 -6.65 0.46 2.23
C LEU A 77 -6.20 0.35 0.77
N HIS A 78 -6.12 -0.87 0.25
CA HIS A 78 -5.79 -1.12 -1.15
C HIS A 78 -7.03 -0.99 -2.02
N ALA A 79 -7.37 0.26 -2.34
CA ALA A 79 -8.68 0.67 -2.82
C ALA A 79 -9.80 0.17 -1.88
N ALA A 80 -11.05 0.23 -2.35
CA ALA A 80 -12.13 -0.45 -1.62
C ALA A 80 -12.17 -1.96 -1.88
N GLY A 81 -11.21 -2.50 -2.63
CA GLY A 81 -11.25 -3.90 -3.02
C GLY A 81 -10.67 -4.19 -4.38
N ASN A 82 -10.59 -5.49 -4.70
CA ASN A 82 -10.22 -5.98 -6.01
C ASN A 82 -11.46 -6.20 -6.87
N PHE A 83 -11.69 -5.29 -7.82
CA PHE A 83 -12.78 -5.39 -8.80
C PHE A 83 -12.26 -5.52 -10.23
N ASP A 84 -11.03 -6.00 -10.40
CA ASP A 84 -10.41 -6.15 -11.71
C ASP A 84 -11.31 -6.94 -12.65
N PHE A 85 -11.41 -6.51 -13.90
CA PHE A 85 -12.21 -7.24 -14.89
C PHE A 85 -11.68 -8.65 -15.15
N ALA A 86 -10.41 -8.90 -14.85
CA ALA A 86 -9.81 -10.23 -14.92
C ALA A 86 -10.30 -11.19 -13.82
N THR A 87 -10.80 -10.66 -12.69
CA THR A 87 -11.18 -11.45 -11.52
C THR A 87 -12.68 -11.48 -11.28
N THR A 88 -13.43 -10.43 -11.67
CA THR A 88 -14.87 -10.36 -11.41
C THR A 88 -15.67 -9.42 -12.36
N ASP A 89 -16.93 -9.78 -12.59
CA ASP A 89 -17.93 -8.93 -13.25
C ASP A 89 -18.69 -8.02 -12.27
N GLN A 90 -18.52 -8.21 -10.95
CA GLN A 90 -19.13 -7.35 -9.95
C GLN A 90 -18.48 -5.96 -9.96
N ARG A 91 -19.26 -4.94 -9.61
CA ARG A 91 -18.79 -3.55 -9.49
C ARG A 91 -18.90 -3.06 -8.05
N PRO A 92 -18.00 -2.15 -7.63
CA PRO A 92 -18.12 -1.47 -6.35
C PRO A 92 -19.41 -0.65 -6.33
N THR A 93 -20.15 -0.71 -5.22
CA THR A 93 -21.23 0.25 -4.96
C THR A 93 -20.86 1.11 -3.77
N ARG A 94 -21.24 2.38 -3.82
CA ARG A 94 -21.02 3.30 -2.69
C ARG A 94 -21.56 2.74 -1.36
N ARG A 95 -22.72 2.09 -1.37
CA ARG A 95 -23.32 1.50 -0.15
C ARG A 95 -22.44 0.40 0.44
N MET A 96 -21.96 -0.51 -0.41
CA MET A 96 -21.06 -1.60 0.03
C MET A 96 -19.79 -1.04 0.67
N ILE A 97 -19.21 0.01 0.09
CA ILE A 97 -17.99 0.63 0.62
C ILE A 97 -18.28 1.36 1.94
N ALA A 98 -19.40 2.08 2.04
CA ALA A 98 -19.83 2.70 3.29
C ALA A 98 -20.00 1.66 4.42
N ASP A 99 -20.70 0.56 4.14
CA ASP A 99 -20.92 -0.52 5.09
C ASP A 99 -19.59 -1.16 5.55
N GLY A 100 -18.61 -1.32 4.64
CA GLY A 100 -17.28 -1.83 4.97
C GLY A 100 -16.45 -0.89 5.84
N LEU A 101 -16.52 0.43 5.59
CA LEU A 101 -15.83 1.43 6.40
C LEU A 101 -16.45 1.55 7.81
N ASP A 102 -17.78 1.57 7.90
CA ASP A 102 -18.51 1.57 9.17
C ASP A 102 -18.13 0.32 10.01
N TYR A 103 -18.07 -0.84 9.35
CA TYR A 103 -17.65 -2.09 9.99
C TYR A 103 -16.22 -2.00 10.57
N LEU A 104 -15.26 -1.50 9.79
CA LEU A 104 -13.88 -1.31 10.26
C LEU A 104 -13.80 -0.35 11.44
N ALA A 105 -14.54 0.76 11.38
CA ALA A 105 -14.56 1.76 12.45
C ALA A 105 -15.13 1.19 13.77
N GLU A 106 -16.08 0.25 13.69
CA GLU A 106 -16.67 -0.40 14.86
C GLU A 106 -15.79 -1.53 15.43
N HIS A 107 -15.12 -2.31 14.56
CA HIS A 107 -14.47 -3.55 14.98
C HIS A 107 -12.94 -3.49 15.04
N ALA A 108 -12.32 -2.49 14.41
CA ALA A 108 -10.88 -2.30 14.39
C ALA A 108 -10.54 -0.81 14.23
N ARG A 109 -9.95 -0.45 13.09
CA ARG A 109 -9.66 0.93 12.69
C ARG A 109 -9.73 1.04 11.18
N VAL A 110 -10.11 2.21 10.69
CA VAL A 110 -9.95 2.56 9.28
C VAL A 110 -8.53 3.10 9.10
N PRO A 111 -7.72 2.52 8.18
CA PRO A 111 -6.40 3.06 7.87
C PRO A 111 -6.42 4.52 7.41
N GLU A 112 -5.41 5.30 7.77
CA GLU A 112 -5.26 6.68 7.31
C GLU A 112 -4.76 6.79 5.86
N VAL A 113 -4.27 5.68 5.29
CA VAL A 113 -3.65 5.61 3.97
C VAL A 113 -4.54 4.83 3.00
N TRP A 114 -4.82 5.44 1.85
CA TRP A 114 -5.49 4.84 0.71
C TRP A 114 -4.55 4.74 -0.48
N THR A 115 -4.66 3.67 -1.24
CA THR A 115 -3.90 3.48 -2.49
C THR A 115 -4.83 2.99 -3.57
N ASN A 116 -4.75 3.54 -4.77
CA ASN A 116 -5.46 2.96 -5.91
C ASN A 116 -4.95 1.55 -6.24
N HIS A 117 -5.84 0.74 -6.82
CA HIS A 117 -5.56 -0.63 -7.27
C HIS A 117 -6.02 -0.85 -8.72
N GLY A 118 -5.28 -1.68 -9.46
CA GLY A 118 -5.87 -2.48 -10.53
C GLY A 118 -6.27 -1.75 -11.81
N ASP A 119 -7.29 -2.29 -12.47
CA ASP A 119 -7.73 -1.86 -13.81
C ASP A 119 -9.05 -1.07 -13.82
N THR A 120 -9.64 -0.94 -15.01
CA THR A 120 -10.90 -0.23 -15.28
C THR A 120 -12.12 -0.79 -14.54
N GLY A 121 -12.01 -1.92 -13.84
CA GLY A 121 -13.01 -2.42 -12.90
C GLY A 121 -13.03 -1.70 -11.55
N ASN A 122 -11.91 -1.07 -11.17
CA ASN A 122 -11.76 -0.33 -9.91
C ASN A 122 -12.24 1.12 -10.02
N LEU A 123 -13.51 1.29 -10.40
CA LEU A 123 -14.16 2.58 -10.60
C LEU A 123 -14.18 3.47 -9.34
N GLN A 124 -14.03 2.87 -8.16
CA GLN A 124 -13.99 3.54 -6.85
C GLN A 124 -12.67 4.25 -6.56
N ASN A 125 -11.62 4.00 -7.34
CA ASN A 125 -10.32 4.64 -7.16
C ASN A 125 -10.42 6.16 -7.24
N ILE A 126 -9.56 6.85 -6.50
CA ILE A 126 -9.47 8.32 -6.52
C ILE A 126 -8.80 8.73 -7.82
N GLY A 127 -9.48 9.55 -8.60
CA GLY A 127 -9.01 9.97 -9.92
C GLY A 127 -8.03 11.12 -9.83
N TRP A 128 -7.19 11.21 -10.86
CA TRP A 128 -6.28 12.34 -11.11
C TRP A 128 -6.56 12.95 -12.50
N PRO A 129 -6.13 14.20 -12.78
CA PRO A 129 -6.35 14.86 -14.07
C PRO A 129 -5.76 14.08 -15.26
N GLY A 130 -6.62 13.41 -16.03
CA GLY A 130 -6.21 12.59 -17.18
C GLY A 130 -6.65 11.13 -17.07
N CYS A 131 -6.99 10.67 -15.87
CA CYS A 131 -7.63 9.38 -15.69
C CYS A 131 -9.11 9.40 -16.14
N THR A 132 -9.54 8.36 -16.85
CA THR A 132 -10.87 8.33 -17.50
C THR A 132 -11.89 7.42 -16.82
N TYR A 133 -11.45 6.47 -15.98
CA TYR A 133 -12.35 5.47 -15.37
C TYR A 133 -12.45 5.58 -13.86
N GLN A 134 -11.40 6.07 -13.19
CA GLN A 134 -11.39 6.28 -11.74
C GLN A 134 -12.38 7.38 -11.41
N CYS A 135 -13.38 7.07 -10.57
CA CYS A 135 -14.53 7.92 -10.31
C CYS A 135 -14.80 8.11 -8.81
N GLY A 136 -13.90 7.66 -7.93
CA GLY A 136 -14.02 7.73 -6.48
C GLY A 136 -14.15 9.14 -5.90
N ASP A 137 -13.65 10.16 -6.59
CA ASP A 137 -13.78 11.58 -6.24
C ASP A 137 -14.77 12.35 -7.14
N ASN A 138 -15.49 11.70 -8.05
CA ASN A 138 -16.53 12.34 -8.87
C ASN A 138 -17.91 12.23 -8.20
N PRO A 139 -18.50 13.32 -7.68
CA PRO A 139 -19.76 13.27 -6.93
C PRO A 139 -20.97 12.85 -7.78
N ALA A 140 -20.86 12.85 -9.10
CA ALA A 140 -21.91 12.39 -10.01
C ALA A 140 -21.86 10.88 -10.31
N ALA A 141 -20.82 10.17 -9.87
CA ALA A 141 -20.63 8.75 -10.15
C ALA A 141 -21.20 7.85 -9.04
N ASP A 142 -21.74 6.69 -9.41
CA ASP A 142 -22.23 5.68 -8.45
C ASP A 142 -21.10 5.09 -7.59
N SER A 143 -19.86 5.17 -8.07
CA SER A 143 -18.64 4.75 -7.36
C SER A 143 -17.98 5.89 -6.56
N TYR A 144 -18.63 7.04 -6.41
CA TYR A 144 -18.15 8.13 -5.55
C TYR A 144 -18.01 7.65 -4.11
N VAL A 145 -16.83 7.81 -3.51
CA VAL A 145 -16.52 7.36 -2.14
C VAL A 145 -15.62 8.29 -1.35
N LEU A 146 -15.04 9.33 -1.96
CA LEU A 146 -14.06 10.19 -1.31
C LEU A 146 -14.57 10.80 0.01
N ASP A 147 -15.81 11.29 0.05
CA ASP A 147 -16.39 11.86 1.27
C ASP A 147 -16.51 10.83 2.40
N LEU A 148 -16.82 9.56 2.08
CA LEU A 148 -16.85 8.47 3.06
C LEU A 148 -15.46 8.21 3.63
N LEU A 149 -14.43 8.20 2.78
CA LEU A 149 -13.04 8.00 3.19
C LEU A 149 -12.58 9.13 4.13
N LEU A 150 -12.83 10.39 3.74
CA LEU A 150 -12.50 11.56 4.55
C LEU A 150 -13.26 11.57 5.89
N GLN A 151 -14.55 11.20 5.88
CA GLN A 151 -15.35 11.09 7.11
C GLN A 151 -14.78 10.05 8.08
N HIS A 152 -14.18 8.98 7.57
CA HIS A 152 -13.57 7.91 8.36
C HIS A 152 -12.10 8.16 8.73
N GLY A 153 -11.55 9.32 8.40
CA GLY A 153 -10.20 9.70 8.78
C GLY A 153 -9.11 9.18 7.83
N VAL A 154 -9.45 8.77 6.61
CA VAL A 154 -8.45 8.60 5.55
C VAL A 154 -7.91 9.97 5.18
N ARG A 155 -6.59 10.11 5.16
CA ARG A 155 -5.89 11.40 4.99
C ARG A 155 -4.94 11.40 3.81
N TYR A 156 -4.22 10.30 3.62
CA TYR A 156 -3.15 10.18 2.64
C TYR A 156 -3.59 9.31 1.48
N PHE A 157 -3.42 9.81 0.27
CA PHE A 157 -3.89 9.15 -0.95
C PHE A 157 -2.74 8.94 -1.92
N TRP A 158 -2.47 7.69 -2.28
CA TRP A 158 -1.62 7.41 -3.43
C TRP A 158 -2.51 7.23 -4.67
N THR A 159 -2.23 8.02 -5.70
CA THR A 159 -2.81 7.83 -7.03
C THR A 159 -1.76 7.25 -7.97
N ASP A 160 -2.15 6.50 -9.00
CA ASP A 160 -1.20 5.78 -9.87
C ASP A 160 -0.09 6.66 -10.49
N ARG A 161 -0.34 7.98 -10.58
CA ARG A 161 0.65 8.95 -11.09
C ARG A 161 1.74 9.30 -10.07
N ASP A 162 1.51 9.10 -8.78
CA ASP A 162 2.41 9.48 -7.68
C ASP A 162 3.44 8.38 -7.44
N THR A 163 4.04 7.91 -8.54
CA THR A 163 5.03 6.85 -8.55
C THR A 163 6.30 7.35 -9.18
N THR A 164 7.41 7.13 -8.50
CA THR A 164 8.71 7.60 -8.94
C THR A 164 9.74 6.48 -9.09
N ASN A 165 10.68 6.74 -10.00
CA ASN A 165 11.89 5.94 -10.16
C ASN A 165 13.10 6.62 -9.51
N ASP A 166 12.94 7.84 -8.98
CA ASP A 166 13.97 8.56 -8.24
C ASP A 166 13.86 8.17 -6.76
N PHE A 167 14.97 7.73 -6.14
CA PHE A 167 14.90 7.19 -4.77
C PHE A 167 14.49 8.24 -3.74
N VAL A 168 15.03 9.45 -3.90
CA VAL A 168 14.70 10.59 -3.06
C VAL A 168 13.97 11.61 -3.91
N GLU A 169 12.72 11.91 -3.55
CA GLU A 169 11.90 12.93 -4.18
C GLU A 169 11.35 13.88 -3.11
N SER A 170 11.33 15.18 -3.41
CA SER A 170 10.86 16.21 -2.50
C SER A 170 10.05 17.27 -3.24
N PRO A 171 8.84 17.64 -2.76
CA PRO A 171 8.19 17.10 -1.56
C PRO A 171 7.61 15.70 -1.79
N ILE A 172 7.59 14.86 -0.75
CA ILE A 172 6.94 13.52 -0.79
C ILE A 172 5.43 13.67 -0.74
N VAL A 173 4.93 14.68 -0.02
CA VAL A 173 3.50 14.96 0.14
C VAL A 173 3.16 16.26 -0.57
N HIS A 174 2.09 16.23 -1.35
CA HIS A 174 1.55 17.40 -2.03
C HIS A 174 0.03 17.42 -1.95
N SER A 175 -0.55 18.63 -1.99
CA SER A 175 -2.00 18.78 -1.95
C SER A 175 -2.60 18.79 -3.35
N GLU A 176 -3.74 18.12 -3.51
CA GLU A 176 -4.50 18.09 -4.76
C GLU A 176 -5.95 18.46 -4.54
N GLN A 177 -6.51 19.24 -5.48
CA GLN A 177 -7.93 19.51 -5.52
C GLN A 177 -8.65 18.42 -6.34
N THR A 178 -9.64 17.77 -5.72
CA THR A 178 -10.41 16.69 -6.33
C THR A 178 -11.59 17.21 -7.15
N ARG A 179 -12.23 16.35 -7.97
CA ARG A 179 -13.42 16.73 -8.75
C ARG A 179 -14.63 17.09 -7.89
N ALA A 180 -14.69 16.57 -6.67
CA ALA A 180 -15.67 16.92 -5.66
C ALA A 180 -15.34 18.25 -4.93
N GLY A 181 -14.20 18.88 -5.22
CA GLY A 181 -13.79 20.16 -4.64
C GLY A 181 -13.07 20.06 -3.29
N TYR A 182 -12.77 18.84 -2.82
CA TYR A 182 -11.95 18.63 -1.61
C TYR A 182 -10.47 18.87 -1.91
N HIS A 183 -9.71 19.27 -0.89
CA HIS A 183 -8.26 19.18 -0.92
C HIS A 183 -7.85 17.91 -0.19
N ILE A 184 -7.05 17.07 -0.84
CA ILE A 184 -6.49 15.84 -0.27
C ILE A 184 -4.97 15.92 -0.27
N ASP A 185 -4.34 15.17 0.62
CA ASP A 185 -2.90 15.03 0.68
C ASP A 185 -2.48 13.77 -0.07
N CYS A 186 -1.88 13.97 -1.24
CA CYS A 186 -1.33 12.90 -2.06
C CYS A 186 0.15 12.66 -1.69
N PHE A 187 0.63 11.43 -1.90
CA PHE A 187 2.03 11.11 -1.59
C PHE A 187 2.69 10.24 -2.65
N THR A 188 4.00 10.46 -2.83
CA THR A 188 4.82 9.73 -3.80
C THR A 188 5.37 8.43 -3.22
N ARG A 189 5.34 7.36 -4.02
CA ARG A 189 5.97 6.06 -3.73
C ARG A 189 7.14 5.78 -4.66
N TYR A 190 8.25 5.32 -4.10
CA TYR A 190 9.38 4.83 -4.87
C TYR A 190 9.18 3.35 -5.25
N ARG A 191 9.20 3.08 -6.56
CA ARG A 191 9.05 1.72 -7.11
C ARG A 191 10.33 1.13 -7.74
N GLY A 192 11.32 1.98 -8.02
CA GLY A 192 12.52 1.60 -8.78
C GLY A 192 12.31 1.52 -10.31
N ALA A 193 13.41 1.47 -11.04
CA ALA A 193 13.42 1.58 -12.50
C ALA A 193 13.17 0.26 -13.27
N LEU A 194 13.09 -0.87 -12.56
CA LEU A 194 12.95 -2.17 -13.21
C LEU A 194 11.57 -2.39 -13.81
N LYS A 195 11.55 -2.92 -15.03
CA LYS A 195 10.30 -3.35 -15.67
C LYS A 195 9.74 -4.57 -14.94
N LYS A 196 8.42 -4.56 -14.69
CA LYS A 196 7.72 -5.60 -13.91
C LYS A 196 8.22 -5.69 -12.46
N ALA A 197 8.76 -4.63 -11.89
CA ALA A 197 9.07 -4.50 -10.46
C ALA A 197 8.13 -3.43 -9.84
N PRO A 198 8.03 -3.31 -8.51
CA PRO A 198 8.78 -4.00 -7.47
C PRO A 198 8.18 -5.37 -7.10
N ASP A 199 9.01 -6.30 -6.63
CA ASP A 199 8.60 -7.60 -6.09
C ASP A 199 9.69 -8.17 -5.16
N ALA A 200 9.42 -9.31 -4.50
CA ALA A 200 10.35 -9.89 -3.53
C ALA A 200 11.74 -10.17 -4.13
N GLU A 201 11.78 -10.54 -5.41
CA GLU A 201 13.00 -10.87 -6.14
C GLU A 201 13.83 -9.64 -6.50
N THR A 202 13.20 -8.47 -6.57
CA THR A 202 13.82 -7.22 -7.03
C THR A 202 14.03 -6.17 -5.92
N LEU A 203 13.53 -6.42 -4.70
CA LEU A 203 13.70 -5.56 -3.52
C LEU A 203 15.16 -5.08 -3.32
N PHE A 204 16.14 -5.94 -3.59
CA PHE A 204 17.57 -5.59 -3.45
C PHE A 204 18.00 -4.39 -4.32
N GLN A 205 17.28 -4.10 -5.40
CA GLN A 205 17.57 -2.96 -6.28
C GLN A 205 16.95 -1.65 -5.78
N GLN A 206 15.97 -1.73 -4.89
CA GLN A 206 15.42 -0.56 -4.22
C GLN A 206 16.24 -0.19 -2.98
N LEU A 207 16.85 -1.19 -2.34
CA LEU A 207 17.66 -1.04 -1.12
C LEU A 207 19.16 -1.24 -1.41
N THR A 208 19.71 -0.46 -2.35
CA THR A 208 21.14 -0.43 -2.64
C THR A 208 21.89 0.46 -1.63
N ASP A 209 23.20 0.26 -1.48
CA ASP A 209 24.02 1.17 -0.67
C ASP A 209 23.93 2.61 -1.19
N GLU A 210 23.94 2.81 -2.52
CA GLU A 210 23.78 4.13 -3.15
C GLU A 210 22.47 4.82 -2.78
N ASN A 211 21.35 4.09 -2.82
CA ASN A 211 20.04 4.63 -2.44
C ASN A 211 20.02 5.00 -0.94
N LEU A 212 20.47 4.08 -0.07
CA LEU A 212 20.46 4.32 1.37
C LEU A 212 21.40 5.45 1.79
N ASP A 213 22.58 5.53 1.18
CA ASP A 213 23.53 6.62 1.40
C ASP A 213 22.97 7.95 0.86
N GLN A 214 22.29 7.96 -0.29
CA GLN A 214 21.62 9.16 -0.80
C GLN A 214 20.55 9.67 0.18
N LEU A 215 19.71 8.78 0.73
CA LEU A 215 18.70 9.15 1.72
C LEU A 215 19.31 9.80 2.97
N ILE A 216 20.47 9.29 3.42
CA ILE A 216 21.23 9.83 4.55
C ILE A 216 21.82 11.20 4.20
N ASP A 217 22.53 11.29 3.09
CA ASP A 217 23.26 12.50 2.67
C ASP A 217 22.30 13.67 2.41
N GLU A 218 21.10 13.37 1.91
CA GLU A 218 20.05 14.37 1.66
C GLU A 218 19.15 14.64 2.87
N GLU A 219 19.34 13.92 3.99
CA GLU A 219 18.51 14.01 5.20
C GLU A 219 16.99 13.92 4.90
N ASN A 220 16.61 13.06 3.95
CA ASN A 220 15.27 13.07 3.38
C ASN A 220 14.44 11.86 3.83
N SER A 221 13.22 11.73 3.30
CA SER A 221 12.34 10.60 3.54
C SER A 221 11.99 9.87 2.25
N VAL A 222 11.56 8.62 2.34
CA VAL A 222 11.08 7.83 1.19
C VAL A 222 10.03 6.80 1.61
N VAL A 223 9.00 6.62 0.80
CA VAL A 223 8.08 5.48 0.90
C VAL A 223 8.48 4.45 -0.15
N VAL A 224 9.09 3.34 0.28
CA VAL A 224 9.45 2.21 -0.57
C VAL A 224 8.27 1.25 -0.66
N TYR A 225 7.74 1.14 -1.86
CA TYR A 225 6.61 0.30 -2.20
C TYR A 225 7.06 -1.07 -2.75
N GLN A 226 6.31 -2.14 -2.43
CA GLN A 226 6.61 -3.53 -2.77
C GLN A 226 5.40 -4.36 -3.19
N HIS A 227 5.69 -5.44 -3.92
CA HIS A 227 4.86 -6.65 -4.02
C HIS A 227 5.66 -7.86 -3.51
N TRP A 228 6.10 -7.87 -2.25
CA TRP A 228 6.99 -8.92 -1.72
C TRP A 228 6.34 -10.30 -1.55
N CYS A 229 5.02 -10.40 -1.72
CA CYS A 229 4.36 -11.71 -1.82
C CYS A 229 4.36 -12.27 -3.24
N VAL A 230 5.09 -11.63 -4.17
CA VAL A 230 5.12 -11.98 -5.59
C VAL A 230 6.51 -12.42 -6.00
N HIS A 231 6.57 -13.55 -6.70
CA HIS A 231 7.69 -13.95 -7.56
C HIS A 231 7.24 -13.95 -9.01
N ARG A 232 8.17 -14.13 -9.95
CA ARG A 232 7.87 -14.19 -11.37
C ARG A 232 8.37 -15.47 -12.00
N GLU A 233 7.54 -15.99 -12.89
CA GLU A 233 7.97 -17.05 -13.80
C GLU A 233 8.95 -16.51 -14.85
N THR A 234 9.57 -17.42 -15.62
CA THR A 234 10.57 -17.06 -16.64
C THR A 234 10.02 -16.19 -17.77
N ASP A 235 8.70 -16.19 -18.01
CA ASP A 235 8.01 -15.29 -18.94
C ASP A 235 7.62 -13.93 -18.29
N GLY A 236 7.93 -13.78 -17.00
CA GLY A 236 7.64 -12.63 -16.16
C GLY A 236 6.19 -12.52 -15.70
N ARG A 237 5.40 -13.60 -15.76
CA ARG A 237 4.07 -13.67 -15.15
C ARG A 237 4.19 -13.63 -13.63
N PRO A 238 3.42 -12.78 -12.92
CA PRO A 238 3.40 -12.78 -11.47
C PRO A 238 2.78 -14.07 -10.93
N VAL A 239 3.38 -14.63 -9.90
CA VAL A 239 2.88 -15.77 -9.13
C VAL A 239 3.11 -15.49 -7.64
N CYS A 240 2.32 -16.14 -6.78
CA CYS A 240 2.55 -16.07 -5.34
C CYS A 240 3.98 -16.55 -5.03
N ALA A 241 4.68 -15.84 -4.14
CA ALA A 241 6.07 -16.09 -3.83
C ALA A 241 6.29 -17.49 -3.25
N GLY A 242 7.30 -18.18 -3.77
CA GLY A 242 7.79 -19.44 -3.23
C GLY A 242 8.62 -19.25 -1.96
N ARG A 243 9.24 -20.33 -1.49
CA ARG A 243 10.17 -20.29 -0.34
C ARG A 243 11.63 -20.45 -0.79
N PRO A 244 12.56 -19.64 -0.25
CA PRO A 244 12.35 -18.50 0.66
C PRO A 244 11.58 -17.35 -0.01
N VAL A 245 10.84 -16.55 0.78
CA VAL A 245 10.08 -15.41 0.22
C VAL A 245 11.04 -14.38 -0.34
N PHE A 246 12.03 -13.98 0.44
CA PHE A 246 13.11 -13.11 -0.01
C PHE A 246 14.31 -13.95 -0.49
N PRO A 247 14.72 -13.86 -1.76
CA PRO A 247 15.94 -14.51 -2.21
C PRO A 247 17.18 -13.85 -1.60
N GLU A 248 18.32 -14.54 -1.68
CA GLU A 248 19.59 -14.17 -1.04
C GLU A 248 20.00 -12.70 -1.24
N ASN A 249 19.80 -12.14 -2.45
CA ASN A 249 20.15 -10.74 -2.70
C ASN A 249 19.23 -9.77 -1.92
N SER A 250 17.92 -9.99 -1.94
CA SER A 250 16.95 -9.20 -1.16
C SER A 250 17.19 -9.36 0.34
N TRP A 251 17.53 -10.58 0.78
CA TRP A 251 17.92 -10.86 2.16
C TRP A 251 19.13 -10.02 2.61
N ARG A 252 20.17 -9.92 1.77
CA ARG A 252 21.35 -9.10 2.06
C ARG A 252 21.01 -7.62 2.15
N SER A 253 20.16 -7.11 1.28
CA SER A 253 19.73 -5.71 1.33
C SER A 253 18.85 -5.40 2.54
N LEU A 254 17.97 -6.31 2.96
CA LEU A 254 17.21 -6.18 4.21
C LEU A 254 18.12 -6.19 5.45
N LYS A 255 19.13 -7.06 5.45
CA LYS A 255 20.17 -7.06 6.49
C LYS A 255 20.91 -5.73 6.54
N ARG A 256 21.28 -5.20 5.38
CA ARG A 256 21.95 -3.90 5.26
C ARG A 256 21.08 -2.76 5.80
N LEU A 257 19.79 -2.72 5.43
CA LEU A 257 18.84 -1.75 5.95
C LEU A 257 18.73 -1.84 7.49
N SER A 258 18.72 -3.05 8.03
CA SER A 258 18.72 -3.29 9.49
C SER A 258 19.98 -2.74 10.15
N GLU A 259 21.16 -2.97 9.55
CA GLU A 259 22.42 -2.40 10.04
C GLU A 259 22.40 -0.86 10.02
N TYR A 260 21.79 -0.24 8.99
CA TYR A 260 21.67 1.21 8.92
C TYR A 260 20.77 1.75 10.04
N ARG A 261 19.65 1.06 10.31
CA ARG A 261 18.78 1.37 11.44
C ARG A 261 19.49 1.21 12.77
N ASP A 262 20.18 0.11 13.00
CA ASP A 262 20.80 -0.21 14.29
C ASP A 262 21.97 0.75 14.63
N HIS A 263 22.62 1.32 13.61
CA HIS A 263 23.59 2.40 13.78
C HIS A 263 22.96 3.81 13.85
N GLY A 264 21.64 3.93 13.84
CA GLY A 264 20.92 5.20 13.91
C GLY A 264 21.04 6.06 12.67
N LYS A 265 21.41 5.49 11.52
CA LYS A 265 21.54 6.23 10.25
C LYS A 265 20.20 6.43 9.54
N VAL A 266 19.31 5.43 9.63
CA VAL A 266 17.98 5.45 9.00
C VAL A 266 16.94 5.08 10.03
N VAL A 267 15.84 5.83 10.10
CA VAL A 267 14.64 5.45 10.85
C VAL A 267 13.72 4.68 9.92
N ILE A 268 13.30 3.49 10.34
CA ILE A 268 12.23 2.75 9.65
C ILE A 268 10.91 3.11 10.34
N SER A 269 9.99 3.70 9.59
CA SER A 269 8.72 4.22 10.09
C SER A 269 7.54 3.56 9.40
N ARG A 270 6.37 3.65 10.03
CA ARG A 270 5.10 3.42 9.35
C ARG A 270 4.85 4.52 8.31
N VAL A 271 4.07 4.21 7.29
CA VAL A 271 3.77 5.12 6.19
C VAL A 271 3.09 6.38 6.73
N ALA A 272 2.00 6.25 7.47
CA ALA A 272 1.27 7.42 8.00
C ALA A 272 2.15 8.31 8.90
N ASP A 273 2.98 7.69 9.75
CA ASP A 273 3.89 8.40 10.64
C ASP A 273 4.96 9.18 9.84
N LEU A 274 5.53 8.57 8.79
CA LEU A 274 6.47 9.25 7.89
C LEU A 274 5.79 10.42 7.19
N LEU A 275 4.59 10.21 6.63
CA LEU A 275 3.87 11.25 5.89
C LEU A 275 3.50 12.43 6.79
N GLU A 276 3.10 12.19 8.04
CA GLU A 276 2.81 13.25 9.01
C GLU A 276 4.03 14.16 9.24
N THR A 277 5.23 13.59 9.33
CA THR A 277 6.47 14.38 9.49
C THR A 277 6.88 15.16 8.24
N CYS A 278 6.37 14.76 7.07
CA CYS A 278 6.63 15.41 5.78
C CYS A 278 5.59 16.47 5.42
N MET A 279 4.52 16.61 6.21
CA MET A 279 3.51 17.63 5.97
C MET A 279 4.11 19.04 6.12
N PRO A 280 3.83 19.97 5.20
CA PRO A 280 4.21 21.36 5.40
C PRO A 280 3.53 21.91 6.67
N GLU A 281 4.27 22.69 7.47
CA GLU A 281 3.69 23.38 8.63
C GLU A 281 2.45 24.16 8.18
N LYS A 282 1.31 23.92 8.85
CA LYS A 282 0.08 24.67 8.59
C LYS A 282 0.34 26.15 8.90
N ALA A 283 0.45 26.95 7.85
CA ALA A 283 0.63 28.40 7.92
C ALA A 283 -0.56 29.11 8.59
#